data_AF-A0A7C1WGX0-F1
#
_entry.id   AF-A0A7C1WGX0-F1
#
_cell.length_a   1.000
_cell.length_b   1.000
_cell.length_c   1.000
_cell.angle_alpha   90.00
_cell.angle_beta   90.00
_cell.angle_gamma   90.00
#
_symmetry.space_group_name_H-M   'P 1'
#
loop_
_entity.id
_entity.type
_entity.pdbx_description
1 polymer ?
#
loop_
_entity_poly.entity_id
_entity_poly.type
_entity_poly.pdbx_seq_one_letter_code
_entity_poly.pdbx_strand_id
1 'polypeptide(L)'
;METRILPAPAVAGILANDYIEARLHTDAYDPEREAENQALQLELEGSVGLPFYLVMDPSTEEVLDTFNESARAIVDPGVLARFFEGAREN
;
A
#
# COMPACT_ATOMS: atom_id res chain seq x y z
N MET A 1 7.87 1.84 16.54
CA MET A 1 9.11 1.42 15.84
C MET A 1 8.72 1.01 14.43
N GLU A 2 8.73 1.95 13.48
CA GLU A 2 8.29 1.73 12.08
C GLU A 2 9.44 1.35 11.12
N THR A 3 10.66 1.21 11.64
CA THR A 3 11.88 1.10 10.82
C THR A 3 12.01 -0.19 9.99
N ARG A 4 11.08 -1.14 10.13
CA ARG A 4 11.04 -2.41 9.37
C ARG A 4 9.82 -2.58 8.47
N ILE A 5 8.89 -1.61 8.45
CA ILE A 5 7.68 -1.63 7.61
C ILE A 5 7.78 -0.60 6.48
N LEU A 6 8.93 0.07 6.35
CA LEU A 6 9.18 0.93 5.19
C LEU A 6 9.69 0.08 4.03
N PRO A 7 9.21 0.34 2.81
CA PRO A 7 9.70 -0.35 1.64
C PRO A 7 11.23 -0.16 1.54
N ALA A 8 11.94 -1.25 1.21
CA ALA A 8 13.39 -1.23 1.13
C ALA A 8 13.89 -0.15 0.16
N PRO A 9 15.17 0.29 0.24
CA PRO A 9 15.72 1.33 -0.64
C PRO A 9 15.47 1.10 -2.14
N ALA A 10 15.36 -0.16 -2.57
CA ALA A 10 15.04 -0.56 -3.94
C ALA A 10 13.67 -0.07 -4.43
N VAL A 11 12.70 0.05 -3.52
CA VAL A 11 11.32 0.49 -3.81
C VAL A 11 11.17 2.00 -3.56
N ALA A 12 11.92 2.55 -2.60
CA ALA A 12 11.89 3.98 -2.27
C ALA A 12 12.19 4.89 -3.47
N GLY A 13 13.09 4.48 -4.37
CA GLY A 13 13.41 5.23 -5.58
C GLY A 13 12.26 5.26 -6.59
N ILE A 14 11.51 4.17 -6.73
CA ILE A 14 10.33 4.11 -7.62
C ILE A 14 9.22 4.99 -7.04
N LEU A 15 8.92 4.82 -5.74
CA LEU A 15 7.88 5.59 -5.07
C LEU A 15 8.13 7.10 -5.13
N ALA A 16 9.37 7.55 -4.88
CA ALA A 16 9.68 8.97 -4.86
C ALA A 16 9.61 9.66 -6.23
N ASN A 17 9.81 8.92 -7.33
CA ASN A 17 9.86 9.50 -8.67
C ASN A 17 8.52 9.41 -9.42
N ASP A 18 7.77 8.33 -9.19
CA ASP A 18 6.65 7.96 -10.04
C ASP A 18 5.30 7.90 -9.32
N TYR A 19 5.29 7.98 -7.99
CA TYR A 19 4.07 7.83 -7.19
C TYR A 19 3.93 8.93 -6.14
N ILE A 20 2.69 9.14 -5.68
CA ILE A 20 2.39 9.91 -4.47
C ILE A 20 2.10 8.90 -3.36
N GLU A 21 2.89 8.94 -2.30
CA GLU A 21 2.71 8.03 -1.17
C GLU A 21 1.59 8.53 -0.24
N ALA A 22 0.60 7.67 0.01
CA ALA A 22 -0.42 7.85 1.04
C ALA A 22 -0.41 6.64 1.99
N ARG A 23 -0.62 6.89 3.29
CA ARG A 23 -0.64 5.84 4.32
C ARG A 23 -1.97 5.81 5.05
N LEU A 24 -2.53 4.61 5.15
CA LEU A 24 -3.73 4.35 5.93
C LEU A 24 -3.37 3.59 7.19
N HIS A 25 -3.49 4.23 8.34
CA HIS A 25 -3.26 3.61 9.65
C HIS A 25 -4.58 3.10 10.21
N THR A 26 -4.74 1.77 10.30
CA THR A 26 -5.96 1.13 10.83
C THR A 26 -5.87 0.80 12.32
N ASP A 27 -4.82 1.30 13.00
CA ASP A 27 -4.54 1.21 14.43
C ASP A 27 -4.54 2.60 15.10
N ALA A 28 -5.40 3.51 14.61
CA ALA A 28 -5.48 4.87 15.12
C ALA A 28 -5.87 4.91 16.61
N TYR A 29 -5.31 5.87 17.37
CA TYR A 29 -5.63 6.06 18.78
C TYR A 29 -7.08 6.54 19.01
N ASP A 30 -7.68 7.15 17.99
CA ASP A 30 -9.07 7.59 17.96
C ASP A 30 -9.96 6.47 17.38
N PRO A 31 -10.88 5.89 18.18
CA PRO A 31 -11.72 4.77 17.75
C PRO A 31 -12.64 5.10 16.55
N GLU A 32 -13.07 6.34 16.38
CA GLU A 32 -13.92 6.72 15.25
C GLU A 32 -13.11 6.73 13.95
N ARG A 33 -11.88 7.27 14.00
CA ARG A 33 -10.92 7.23 12.88
C ARG A 33 -10.47 5.80 12.57
N GLU A 34 -10.28 4.98 13.60
CA GLU A 34 -9.93 3.57 13.43
C GLU A 34 -10.99 2.83 12.62
N ALA A 35 -12.26 2.97 13.00
CA ALA A 35 -13.38 2.33 12.32
C ALA A 35 -13.53 2.81 10.86
N GLU A 36 -13.36 4.11 10.61
CA GLU A 36 -13.39 4.66 9.25
C GLU A 36 -12.25 4.11 8.39
N ASN A 37 -11.03 4.06 8.92
CA ASN A 37 -9.88 3.54 8.19
C ASN A 37 -9.99 2.03 7.93
N GLN A 38 -10.54 1.26 8.86
CA GLN A 38 -10.82 -0.18 8.65
C GLN A 38 -11.91 -0.40 7.60
N ALA A 39 -12.95 0.43 7.59
CA ALA A 39 -13.98 0.39 6.55
C ALA A 39 -13.38 0.71 5.17
N LEU A 40 -12.55 1.74 5.09
CA LEU A 40 -11.84 2.10 3.86
C LEU A 40 -10.88 1.00 3.40
N GLN A 41 -10.15 0.35 4.32
CA GLN A 41 -9.32 -0.81 4.00
C GLN A 41 -10.15 -1.92 3.35
N LEU A 42 -11.30 -2.26 3.94
CA LEU A 42 -12.17 -3.32 3.42
C LEU A 42 -12.76 -2.94 2.04
N GLU A 43 -13.09 -1.67 1.83
CA GLU A 43 -13.56 -1.16 0.54
C GLU A 43 -12.49 -1.30 -0.55
N LEU A 44 -11.24 -0.96 -0.22
CA LEU A 44 -10.14 -0.89 -1.19
C LEU A 44 -9.46 -2.25 -1.46
N GLU A 45 -9.30 -3.09 -0.44
CA GLU A 45 -8.55 -4.36 -0.52
C GLU A 45 -9.44 -5.60 -0.39
N GLY A 46 -10.68 -5.43 0.10
CA GLY A 46 -11.57 -6.56 0.37
C GLY A 46 -11.16 -7.43 1.55
N SER A 47 -10.16 -7.01 2.33
CA SER A 47 -9.63 -7.75 3.48
C SER A 47 -9.18 -6.78 4.58
N VAL A 48 -8.79 -7.34 5.74
CA VAL A 48 -8.21 -6.59 6.87
C VAL A 48 -6.72 -6.95 7.08
N GLY A 49 -6.11 -7.60 6.09
CA GLY A 49 -4.73 -8.06 6.11
C GLY A 49 -3.74 -6.89 6.09
N LEU A 50 -2.73 -6.94 6.95
CA LEU A 50 -1.66 -5.94 7.02
C LEU A 50 -0.28 -6.59 6.83
N PRO A 51 0.68 -5.88 6.21
CA PRO A 51 0.48 -4.65 5.44
C PRO A 51 -0.31 -4.92 4.16
N PHE A 52 -0.90 -3.90 3.55
CA PHE A 52 -1.48 -3.96 2.21
C PHE A 52 -0.89 -2.84 1.35
N TYR A 53 -0.82 -3.07 0.04
CA TYR A 53 -0.40 -2.06 -0.93
C TYR A 53 -1.37 -2.10 -2.11
N LEU A 54 -1.69 -0.92 -2.64
CA LEU A 54 -2.48 -0.76 -3.84
C LEU A 54 -1.98 0.44 -4.63
N VAL A 55 -2.33 0.47 -5.90
CA VAL A 55 -2.17 1.63 -6.78
C VAL A 55 -3.55 2.12 -7.15
N MET A 56 -3.76 3.43 -7.03
CA MET A 56 -5.03 4.10 -7.31
C MET A 56 -4.77 5.29 -8.21
N ASP A 57 -5.67 5.55 -9.16
CA ASP A 57 -5.70 6.82 -9.89
C ASP A 57 -6.26 7.93 -8.99
N PRO A 58 -5.51 9.00 -8.72
CA PRO A 58 -5.93 10.04 -7.78
C PRO A 58 -7.02 10.98 -8.35
N SER A 59 -7.32 10.92 -9.65
CA SER A 59 -8.34 11.74 -10.32
C SER A 59 -9.69 11.05 -10.34
N THR A 60 -9.70 9.72 -10.48
CA THR A 60 -10.92 8.91 -10.54
C THR A 60 -11.21 8.12 -9.27
N GLU A 61 -10.25 8.04 -8.35
CA GLU A 61 -10.28 7.18 -7.14
C GLU A 61 -10.42 5.68 -7.47
N GLU A 62 -10.13 5.29 -8.72
CA GLU A 62 -10.18 3.90 -9.16
C GLU A 62 -8.92 3.15 -8.72
N VAL A 63 -9.09 1.96 -8.13
CA VAL A 63 -7.98 1.06 -7.81
C VAL A 63 -7.51 0.38 -9.10
N LEU A 64 -6.28 0.69 -9.51
CA LEU A 64 -5.65 0.15 -10.71
C LEU A 64 -5.06 -1.24 -10.47
N ASP A 65 -4.48 -1.46 -9.29
CA ASP A 65 -3.91 -2.77 -8.93
C ASP A 65 -3.80 -2.94 -7.40
N THR A 66 -3.84 -4.19 -6.91
CA THR A 66 -3.68 -4.54 -5.49
C THR A 66 -2.60 -5.60 -5.29
N PHE A 67 -1.80 -5.43 -4.24
CA PHE A 67 -0.71 -6.36 -3.93
C PHE A 67 -1.07 -7.33 -2.80
N ASN A 68 -1.60 -8.49 -3.17
CA ASN A 68 -2.08 -9.50 -2.23
C ASN A 68 -0.97 -10.40 -1.66
N GLU A 69 0.28 -10.25 -2.13
CA GLU A 69 1.45 -10.99 -1.65
C GLU A 69 2.25 -10.21 -0.60
N SER A 70 1.59 -9.35 0.19
CA SER A 70 2.23 -8.40 1.11
C SER A 70 3.16 -9.04 2.14
N ALA A 71 2.89 -10.27 2.59
CA ALA A 71 3.82 -11.06 3.42
C ALA A 71 5.13 -11.40 2.69
N ARG A 72 5.08 -11.61 1.37
CA ARG A 72 6.24 -11.92 0.53
C ARG A 72 7.11 -10.69 0.26
N ALA A 73 6.52 -9.50 0.19
CA ALA A 73 7.26 -8.23 0.07
C ALA A 73 8.21 -7.96 1.25
N ILE A 74 7.87 -8.47 2.45
CA ILE A 74 8.74 -8.36 3.63
C ILE A 74 10.00 -9.24 3.46
N VAL A 75 9.86 -10.39 2.79
CA VAL A 75 10.93 -11.37 2.58
C VAL A 75 11.77 -11.05 1.34
N ASP A 76 11.13 -10.55 0.28
CA ASP A 76 11.76 -10.14 -0.98
C ASP A 76 11.17 -8.79 -1.45
N PRO A 77 11.82 -7.67 -1.11
CA PRO A 77 11.38 -6.34 -1.52
C PRO A 77 11.35 -6.13 -3.04
N GLY A 78 12.06 -6.97 -3.82
CA GLY A 78 12.04 -6.92 -5.28
C GLY A 78 10.69 -7.30 -5.87
N VAL A 79 9.88 -8.08 -5.16
CA VAL A 79 8.51 -8.40 -5.59
C VAL A 79 7.62 -7.16 -5.55
N LEU A 80 7.77 -6.34 -4.52
CA LEU A 80 7.02 -5.09 -4.39
C LEU A 80 7.47 -4.04 -5.41
N ALA A 81 8.77 -3.96 -5.71
CA ALA A 81 9.28 -3.09 -6.77
C ALA A 81 8.65 -3.44 -8.13
N ARG A 82 8.64 -4.73 -8.49
CA ARG A 82 8.04 -5.20 -9.76
C ARG A 82 6.55 -4.94 -9.86
N PHE A 83 5.83 -5.03 -8.73
CA PHE A 83 4.42 -4.66 -8.68
C PHE A 83 4.24 -3.18 -9.07
N PHE A 84 4.98 -2.26 -8.45
CA PHE A 84 4.90 -0.84 -8.80
C PHE A 84 5.41 -0.52 -10.21
N GLU A 85 6.38 -1.27 -10.72
CA GLU A 85 6.80 -1.13 -12.12
C GLU A 85 5.70 -1.58 -13.10
N GLY A 86 5.06 -2.73 -12.84
CA GLY A 86 4.01 -3.27 -13.70
C GLY A 86 2.70 -2.47 -13.65
N ALA A 87 2.33 -1.96 -12.47
CA ALA A 87 1.12 -1.15 -12.31
C ALA A 87 1.17 0.17 -13.11
N ARG A 88 2.37 0.67 -13.46
CA ARG A 88 2.56 1.86 -14.29
C ARG A 88 2.30 1.60 -15.78
N GLU A 89 2.44 0.35 -16.24
CA GLU A 89 2.29 0.00 -17.65
C GLU A 89 0.83 -0.24 -18.07
N ASN A 90 -0.11 -0.23 -17.12
CA ASN A 90 -1.57 -0.32 -17.34
C ASN A 90 -2.22 1.06 -17.47
#